data_AF-A0A7J3I325-F1
#
_entry.id   AF-A0A7J3I325-F1
#
_cell.length_a   1.000
_cell.length_b   1.000
_cell.length_c   1.000
_cell.angle_alpha   90.00
_cell.angle_beta   90.00
_cell.angle_gamma   90.00
#
_symmetry.space_group_name_H-M   'P 1'
#
loop_
_entity.id
_entity.type
_entity.pdbx_description
1 polymer ?
#
loop_
_entity_poly.entity_id
_entity_poly.type
_entity_poly.pdbx_seq_one_letter_code
_entity_poly.pdbx_strand_id
1 'polypeptide(L)'
;MIAHAVSVAAKHDYALQPALSYYFGHHVRVYFKGRLGAKMADEKLEKIGYLVHCDHCLSRRLIRGLPAPDITRRCPECGKETRIAGPVWCGPLQNEDFLRRVVKVAERKIEKEETLELLAQLLEEANAPPLYYEIHRMCSAARVPCPPIEKVIEALRGMGFSAFRTHFSAISVKTDAPPMKLLALLREFV
;
A
#
# COMPACT_ATOMS: atom_id res chain seq x y z
N MET A 1 -0.94 7.00 11.92
CA MET A 1 0.27 6.66 12.69
C MET A 1 1.56 7.15 12.02
N ILE A 2 1.97 6.63 10.85
CA ILE A 2 3.25 7.01 10.21
C ILE A 2 3.34 8.52 9.94
N ALA A 3 2.33 9.09 9.25
CA ALA A 3 2.30 10.52 8.97
C ALA A 3 2.42 11.36 10.24
N HIS A 4 1.70 11.00 11.31
CA HIS A 4 1.78 11.70 12.59
C HIS A 4 3.19 11.65 13.20
N ALA A 5 3.83 10.47 13.23
CA ALA A 5 5.20 10.33 13.73
C ALA A 5 6.19 11.20 12.94
N VAL A 6 6.09 11.18 11.60
CA VAL A 6 6.90 12.02 10.70
C VAL A 6 6.65 13.51 10.98
N SER A 7 5.39 13.95 11.10
CA SER A 7 5.04 15.33 11.37
C SER A 7 5.52 15.82 12.73
N VAL A 8 5.47 14.99 13.77
CA VAL A 8 5.99 15.35 15.10
C VAL A 8 7.51 15.48 15.07
N ALA A 9 8.21 14.53 14.45
CA ALA A 9 9.66 14.56 14.36
C ALA A 9 10.19 15.75 13.54
N ALA A 10 9.48 16.13 12.47
CA ALA A 10 9.86 17.27 11.64
C ALA A 10 9.86 18.61 12.40
N LYS A 11 9.03 18.77 13.44
CA LYS A 11 9.06 19.95 14.34
C LYS A 11 10.38 20.11 15.10
N HIS A 12 11.17 19.04 15.15
CA HIS A 12 12.47 18.98 15.81
C HIS A 12 13.61 18.75 14.79
N ASP A 13 13.38 19.07 13.52
CA ASP A 13 14.32 18.86 12.41
C ASP A 13 14.73 17.40 12.19
N TYR A 14 13.95 16.42 12.68
CA TYR A 14 14.21 15.00 12.46
C TYR A 14 13.44 14.47 11.24
N ALA A 15 14.20 13.99 10.26
CA ALA A 15 13.70 13.25 9.11
C ALA A 15 13.50 11.77 9.47
N LEU A 16 12.26 11.36 9.76
CA LEU A 16 11.91 9.96 9.93
C LEU A 16 11.54 9.30 8.60
N GLN A 17 12.32 8.29 8.20
CA GLN A 17 12.03 7.45 7.04
C GLN A 17 11.56 6.07 7.51
N PRO A 18 10.33 5.63 7.16
CA PRO A 18 9.94 4.24 7.35
C PRO A 18 10.93 3.30 6.66
N ALA A 19 11.46 2.35 7.41
CA ALA A 19 12.37 1.31 6.93
C ALA A 19 11.66 -0.05 6.81
N LEU A 20 10.69 -0.31 7.68
CA LEU A 20 9.85 -1.50 7.67
C LEU A 20 8.52 -1.18 8.35
N SER A 21 7.40 -1.57 7.74
CA SER A 21 6.07 -1.46 8.36
C SER A 21 5.21 -2.66 8.02
N TYR A 22 4.52 -3.22 9.02
CA TYR A 22 3.61 -4.34 8.79
C TYR A 22 2.47 -4.36 9.80
N TYR A 23 1.39 -5.03 9.42
CA TYR A 23 0.32 -5.44 10.32
C TYR A 23 0.36 -6.96 10.49
N PHE A 24 0.38 -7.42 11.74
CA PHE A 24 0.36 -8.85 12.08
C PHE A 24 -0.29 -9.01 13.45
N GLY A 25 -1.04 -10.09 13.71
CA GLY A 25 -1.60 -10.39 15.04
C GLY A 25 -2.23 -9.19 15.77
N HIS A 26 -3.08 -8.42 15.08
CA HIS A 26 -3.77 -7.23 15.58
C HIS A 26 -2.87 -6.04 16.00
N HIS A 27 -1.59 -6.04 15.63
CA HIS A 27 -0.68 -4.93 15.87
C HIS A 27 -0.12 -4.36 14.58
N VAL A 28 0.02 -3.04 14.53
CA VAL A 28 0.80 -2.36 13.48
C VAL A 28 2.17 -2.04 14.05
N ARG A 29 3.23 -2.46 13.37
CA ARG A 29 4.63 -2.12 13.70
C ARG A 29 5.24 -1.28 12.60
N VAL A 30 6.04 -0.31 13.01
CA VAL A 30 6.80 0.57 12.11
C VAL A 30 8.18 0.81 12.71
N TYR A 31 9.21 0.59 11.90
CA TYR A 31 10.59 0.90 12.22
C TYR A 31 11.02 2.11 11.38
N PHE A 32 11.60 3.10 12.03
CA PHE A 32 12.07 4.32 11.37
C PHE A 32 13.58 4.41 11.40
N LYS A 33 14.15 4.93 10.32
CA LYS A 33 15.50 5.49 10.30
C LYS A 33 15.38 7.00 10.46
N GLY A 34 15.83 7.53 11.59
CA GLY A 34 15.86 8.96 11.86
C GLY A 34 17.19 9.60 11.47
N ARG A 35 17.15 10.83 10.97
CA ARG A 35 18.32 11.68 10.73
C ARG A 35 17.99 13.12 11.09
N LEU A 36 18.93 13.84 11.70
CA LEU A 36 18.80 15.27 11.95
C LEU A 36 19.07 16.05 10.65
N GLY A 37 18.22 17.03 10.36
CA GLY A 37 18.34 17.96 9.23
C GLY A 37 16.99 18.48 8.77
N ALA A 38 16.78 19.80 8.89
CA ALA A 38 15.54 20.49 8.52
C ALA A 38 15.10 20.19 7.08
N LYS A 39 16.00 20.38 6.10
CA LYS A 39 15.71 20.08 4.69
C LYS A 39 15.27 18.63 4.46
N MET A 40 15.91 17.69 5.14
CA MET A 40 15.54 16.27 5.02
C MET A 40 14.17 16.00 5.66
N ALA A 41 13.80 16.74 6.70
CA ALA A 41 12.51 16.61 7.36
C ALA A 41 11.39 17.15 6.46
N ASP A 42 11.62 18.29 5.80
CA ASP A 42 10.71 18.87 4.81
C ASP A 42 10.43 17.89 3.66
N GLU A 43 11.47 17.25 3.12
CA GLU A 43 11.34 16.19 2.10
C GLU A 43 10.49 14.99 2.58
N LYS A 44 10.40 14.73 3.89
CA LYS A 44 9.48 13.69 4.42
C LYS A 44 8.05 14.21 4.54
N LEU A 45 7.85 15.48 4.88
CA LEU A 45 6.53 16.09 4.94
C LEU A 45 5.85 16.11 3.56
N GLU A 46 6.61 16.29 2.48
CA GLU A 46 6.12 16.20 1.09
C GLU A 46 5.52 14.82 0.74
N LYS A 47 5.87 13.77 1.50
CA LYS A 47 5.31 12.42 1.32
C LYS A 47 4.04 12.19 2.13
N ILE A 48 3.53 13.20 2.83
CA ILE A 48 2.24 13.15 3.51
C ILE A 48 1.14 13.64 2.55
N GLY A 49 -0.03 13.03 2.64
CA GLY A 49 -1.14 13.35 1.78
C GLY A 49 -2.44 12.71 2.23
N TYR A 50 -3.35 12.49 1.29
CA TYR A 50 -4.71 12.05 1.53
C TYR A 50 -5.06 10.88 0.61
N LEU A 51 -5.79 9.91 1.15
CA LEU A 51 -6.41 8.83 0.41
C LEU A 51 -7.79 9.27 -0.07
N VAL A 52 -8.02 9.24 -1.37
CA VAL A 52 -9.35 9.40 -1.96
C VAL A 52 -9.86 8.04 -2.36
N HIS A 53 -11.07 7.68 -1.93
CA HIS A 53 -11.69 6.39 -2.20
C HIS A 53 -13.12 6.55 -2.70
N CYS A 54 -13.46 5.85 -3.78
CA CYS A 54 -14.82 5.72 -4.27
C CYS A 54 -15.40 4.37 -3.83
N ASP A 55 -16.47 4.38 -3.03
CA ASP A 55 -17.12 3.15 -2.58
C ASP A 55 -17.90 2.42 -3.67
N HIS A 56 -18.21 3.11 -4.78
CA HIS A 56 -19.00 2.56 -5.87
C HIS A 56 -18.17 1.70 -6.84
N CYS A 57 -17.10 2.27 -7.41
CA CYS A 57 -16.22 1.56 -8.36
C CYS A 57 -14.91 1.08 -7.73
N LEU A 58 -14.73 1.28 -6.42
CA LEU A 58 -13.53 0.91 -5.66
C LEU A 58 -12.23 1.61 -6.09
N SER A 59 -12.33 2.59 -7.00
CA SER A 59 -11.23 3.46 -7.38
C SER A 59 -10.65 4.16 -6.16
N ARG A 60 -9.33 4.24 -6.09
CA ARG A 60 -8.62 4.90 -5.01
C ARG A 60 -7.29 5.47 -5.48
N ARG A 61 -6.91 6.59 -4.88
CA ARG A 61 -5.68 7.30 -5.20
C ARG A 61 -5.12 8.01 -3.98
N LEU A 62 -3.80 8.17 -3.96
CA LEU A 62 -3.11 9.02 -2.99
C LEU A 62 -2.85 10.38 -3.62
N ILE A 63 -3.20 11.44 -2.90
CA ILE A 63 -2.93 12.83 -3.30
C ILE A 63 -2.01 13.42 -2.25
N ARG A 64 -0.77 13.74 -2.64
CA ARG A 64 0.22 14.36 -1.75
C ARG A 64 -0.06 15.84 -1.55
N GLY A 65 0.33 16.36 -0.39
CA GLY A 65 0.17 17.77 -0.03
C GLY A 65 -0.25 17.92 1.43
N LEU A 66 0.36 18.89 2.11
CA LEU A 66 0.02 19.26 3.48
C LEU A 66 0.17 20.79 3.60
N PRO A 67 -0.92 21.58 3.83
CA PRO A 67 -2.31 21.16 4.06
C PRO A 67 -2.96 20.47 2.85
N ALA A 68 -4.18 19.93 3.04
CA ALA A 68 -4.92 19.27 1.98
C ALA A 68 -5.01 20.18 0.73
N PRO A 69 -4.60 19.71 -0.46
CA PRO A 69 -4.85 20.42 -1.69
C PRO A 69 -6.36 20.43 -2.00
N ASP A 70 -6.77 21.15 -3.04
CA ASP A 70 -8.14 21.09 -3.51
C ASP A 70 -8.43 19.69 -4.10
N ILE A 71 -9.18 18.88 -3.34
CA ILE A 71 -9.51 17.50 -3.70
C ILE A 71 -10.96 17.44 -4.14
N THR A 72 -11.17 17.22 -5.44
CA THR A 72 -12.49 16.96 -6.00
C THR A 72 -13.14 15.75 -5.33
N ARG A 73 -14.35 15.92 -4.79
CA ARG A 73 -15.15 14.84 -4.17
C ARG A 73 -15.92 13.98 -5.17
N ARG A 74 -15.55 14.01 -6.45
CA ARG A 74 -16.14 13.15 -7.49
C ARG A 74 -15.10 12.21 -8.06
N CYS A 75 -15.51 10.95 -8.22
CA CYS A 75 -14.67 9.91 -8.76
C CYS A 75 -14.45 10.16 -10.25
N PRO A 76 -13.20 10.18 -10.74
CA PRO A 76 -12.92 10.38 -12.17
C PRO A 76 -13.39 9.20 -13.03
N GLU A 77 -13.56 8.01 -12.45
CA GLU A 77 -13.94 6.80 -13.18
C GLU A 77 -15.46 6.65 -13.37
N CYS A 78 -16.25 7.04 -12.36
CA CYS A 78 -17.71 6.79 -12.35
C CYS A 78 -18.57 8.00 -11.96
N GLY A 79 -17.97 9.15 -11.66
CA GLY A 79 -18.66 10.39 -11.30
C GLY A 79 -19.34 10.41 -9.92
N LYS A 80 -19.36 9.28 -9.19
CA LYS A 80 -19.95 9.18 -7.84
C LYS A 80 -19.09 9.89 -6.80
N GLU A 81 -19.69 10.17 -5.64
CA GLU A 81 -19.00 10.82 -4.53
C GLU A 81 -17.84 9.95 -4.01
N THR A 82 -16.76 10.62 -3.59
CA THR A 82 -15.58 9.98 -3.00
C THR A 82 -15.38 10.40 -1.56
N ARG A 83 -14.98 9.46 -0.72
CA ARG A 83 -14.49 9.73 0.64
C ARG A 83 -13.02 10.11 0.63
N ILE A 84 -12.63 10.97 1.56
CA ILE A 84 -11.26 11.43 1.74
C ILE A 84 -10.82 11.04 3.15
N ALA A 85 -9.65 10.41 3.27
CA ALA A 85 -9.04 10.06 4.54
C ALA A 85 -7.61 10.61 4.61
N GLY A 86 -7.22 11.17 5.75
CA GLY A 86 -5.87 11.68 5.96
C GLY A 86 -5.76 12.69 7.10
N PRO A 87 -4.55 13.23 7.32
CA PRO A 87 -3.33 12.98 6.55
C PRO A 87 -2.75 11.57 6.76
N VAL A 88 -2.26 10.94 5.69
CA VAL A 88 -1.62 9.63 5.65
C VAL A 88 -0.24 9.70 5.00
N TRP A 89 0.59 8.68 5.24
CA TRP A 89 1.88 8.54 4.56
C TRP A 89 1.66 7.98 3.15
N CYS A 90 2.14 8.69 2.14
CA CYS A 90 2.04 8.35 0.72
C CYS A 90 3.40 7.94 0.11
N GLY A 91 4.41 7.75 0.95
CA GLY A 91 5.72 7.22 0.56
C GLY A 91 5.80 5.69 0.69
N PRO A 92 6.97 5.11 0.36
CA PRO A 92 7.22 3.68 0.58
C PRO A 92 7.07 3.29 2.05
N LEU A 93 6.52 2.10 2.29
CA LEU A 93 6.38 1.50 3.62
C LEU A 93 7.57 0.62 4.00
N GLN A 94 8.21 0.04 2.99
CA GLN A 94 9.42 -0.79 3.14
C GLN A 94 10.62 -0.09 2.53
N ASN A 95 11.80 -0.36 3.09
CA ASN A 95 13.07 -0.16 2.43
C ASN A 95 13.62 -1.53 2.03
N GLU A 96 13.68 -1.82 0.73
CA GLU A 96 14.05 -3.14 0.22
C GLU A 96 15.44 -3.58 0.71
N ASP A 97 16.45 -2.71 0.63
CA ASP A 97 17.81 -3.04 1.07
C ASP A 97 17.87 -3.40 2.56
N PHE A 98 17.15 -2.65 3.39
CA PHE A 98 17.03 -2.93 4.81
C PHE A 98 16.33 -4.27 5.05
N LEU A 99 15.23 -4.51 4.35
CA LEU A 99 14.45 -5.72 4.50
C LEU A 99 15.22 -6.97 4.03
N ARG A 100 15.99 -6.89 2.94
CA ARG A 100 16.91 -7.96 2.50
C ARG A 100 17.91 -8.33 3.59
N ARG A 101 18.46 -7.34 4.31
CA ARG A 101 19.37 -7.60 5.44
C ARG A 101 18.64 -8.24 6.62
N VAL A 102 17.41 -7.80 6.91
CA VAL A 102 16.58 -8.38 7.98
C VAL A 102 16.26 -9.84 7.68
N VAL A 103 15.81 -10.17 6.47
CA VAL A 103 15.53 -11.55 6.01
C VAL A 103 16.76 -12.44 6.21
N LYS A 104 17.93 -12.02 5.71
CA LYS A 104 19.18 -12.79 5.84
C LYS A 104 19.58 -13.07 7.30
N VAL A 105 19.30 -12.16 8.22
CA VAL A 105 19.55 -12.36 9.65
C VAL A 105 18.48 -13.28 10.25
N ALA A 106 17.22 -13.11 9.86
CA ALA A 106 16.09 -13.88 10.36
C ALA A 106 16.23 -15.36 9.99
N GLU A 107 16.57 -15.69 8.74
CA GLU A 107 16.79 -17.08 8.28
C GLU A 107 17.83 -17.86 9.11
N ARG A 108 18.76 -17.15 9.78
CA ARG A 108 19.81 -17.77 10.60
C ARG A 108 19.46 -17.85 12.08
N LYS A 109 18.51 -17.05 12.56
CA LYS A 109 18.28 -16.80 13.99
C LYS A 109 16.85 -17.06 14.44
N ILE A 110 15.90 -17.15 13.51
CA ILE A 110 14.48 -17.26 13.78
C ILE A 110 14.02 -18.60 13.22
N GLU A 111 13.55 -19.46 14.11
CA GLU A 111 13.00 -20.77 13.74
C GLU A 111 11.50 -20.70 13.39
N LYS A 112 10.84 -19.59 13.76
CA LYS A 112 9.40 -19.43 13.56
C LYS A 112 9.07 -19.17 12.08
N GLU A 113 8.57 -20.19 11.41
CA GLU A 113 8.20 -20.20 9.98
C GLU A 113 7.27 -19.03 9.59
N GLU A 114 6.20 -18.77 10.36
CA GLU A 114 5.29 -17.64 10.12
C GLU A 114 6.01 -16.27 10.02
N THR A 115 7.13 -16.10 10.74
CA THR A 115 7.90 -14.85 10.71
C THR A 115 8.69 -14.76 9.40
N LEU A 116 9.25 -15.87 8.95
CA LEU A 116 10.01 -15.94 7.71
C LEU A 116 9.09 -15.74 6.50
N GLU A 117 7.91 -16.36 6.52
CA GLU A 117 6.87 -16.16 5.49
C GLU A 117 6.43 -14.69 5.41
N LEU A 118 6.15 -14.06 6.56
CA LEU A 118 5.81 -12.64 6.60
C LEU A 118 6.94 -11.78 6.03
N LEU A 119 8.19 -12.03 6.41
CA LEU A 119 9.33 -11.25 5.94
C LEU A 119 9.57 -11.44 4.43
N ALA A 120 9.40 -12.66 3.92
CA ALA A 120 9.48 -12.94 2.48
C ALA A 120 8.37 -12.19 1.72
N GLN A 121 7.14 -12.23 2.22
CA GLN A 121 6.01 -11.52 1.62
C GLN A 121 6.23 -9.99 1.64
N LEU A 122 6.70 -9.43 2.74
CA LEU A 122 7.03 -8.00 2.84
C LEU A 122 8.15 -7.60 1.87
N LEU A 123 9.09 -8.50 1.59
CA LEU A 123 10.18 -8.27 0.65
C LEU A 123 9.67 -8.22 -0.80
N GLU A 124 8.79 -9.14 -1.18
CA GLU A 124 8.11 -9.08 -2.49
C GLU A 124 7.27 -7.80 -2.64
N GLU A 125 6.61 -7.38 -1.57
CA GLU A 125 5.80 -6.16 -1.54
C GLU A 125 6.59 -4.85 -1.52
N ALA A 126 7.90 -4.89 -1.28
CA ALA A 126 8.69 -3.67 -1.09
C ALA A 126 8.64 -2.74 -2.31
N ASN A 127 8.52 -3.32 -3.50
CA ASN A 127 8.41 -2.62 -4.78
C ASN A 127 6.98 -2.56 -5.33
N ALA A 128 6.00 -3.06 -4.56
CA ALA A 128 4.62 -3.02 -4.98
C ALA A 128 4.06 -1.58 -4.92
N PRO A 129 3.12 -1.25 -5.81
CA PRO A 129 2.42 0.04 -5.73
C PRO A 129 1.67 0.17 -4.39
N PRO A 130 1.40 1.42 -3.96
CA PRO A 130 0.70 1.66 -2.70
C PRO A 130 -0.76 1.19 -2.78
N LEU A 131 -1.34 0.88 -1.63
CA LEU A 131 -2.73 0.37 -1.50
C LEU A 131 -2.92 -1.01 -2.16
N TYR A 132 -4.07 -1.65 -1.95
CA TYR A 132 -4.36 -3.00 -2.46
C TYR A 132 -5.85 -3.19 -2.72
N TYR A 133 -6.22 -3.98 -3.73
CA TYR A 133 -7.60 -4.33 -4.05
C TYR A 133 -7.95 -5.65 -3.40
N GLU A 134 -8.98 -5.67 -2.58
CA GLU A 134 -9.56 -6.92 -2.09
C GLU A 134 -10.44 -7.52 -3.20
N ILE A 135 -10.05 -8.68 -3.71
CA ILE A 135 -10.65 -9.27 -4.91
C ILE A 135 -12.12 -9.61 -4.68
N HIS A 136 -12.51 -10.11 -3.51
CA HIS A 136 -13.90 -10.44 -3.21
C HIS A 136 -14.83 -9.21 -3.32
N ARG A 137 -14.38 -8.05 -2.81
CA ARG A 137 -15.12 -6.78 -2.97
C ARG A 137 -15.18 -6.33 -4.42
N MET A 138 -14.11 -6.51 -5.18
CA MET A 138 -14.10 -6.21 -6.61
C MET A 138 -15.09 -7.10 -7.39
N CYS A 139 -15.12 -8.40 -7.10
CA CYS A 139 -16.05 -9.36 -7.71
C CYS A 139 -17.51 -9.03 -7.35
N SER A 140 -17.77 -8.66 -6.08
CA SER A 140 -19.08 -8.20 -5.63
C SER A 140 -19.54 -6.95 -6.40
N ALA A 141 -18.66 -5.95 -6.57
CA ALA A 141 -18.93 -4.76 -7.36
C ALA A 141 -19.14 -5.07 -8.85
N ALA A 142 -18.42 -6.06 -9.38
CA ALA A 142 -18.55 -6.51 -10.77
C ALA A 142 -19.74 -7.46 -11.00
N ARG A 143 -20.35 -7.98 -9.92
CA ARG A 143 -21.40 -9.02 -9.92
C ARG A 143 -20.97 -10.32 -10.59
N VAL A 144 -19.77 -10.79 -10.27
CA VAL A 144 -19.19 -12.02 -10.83
C VAL A 144 -18.73 -12.99 -9.72
N PRO A 145 -18.67 -14.30 -9.99
CA PRO A 145 -18.00 -15.25 -9.09
C PRO A 145 -16.53 -14.87 -8.90
N CYS A 146 -15.98 -15.19 -7.72
CA CYS A 146 -14.59 -14.88 -7.42
C CYS A 146 -13.65 -15.96 -7.96
N PRO A 147 -12.74 -15.65 -8.90
CA PRO A 147 -11.68 -16.57 -9.28
C PRO A 147 -10.64 -16.72 -8.16
N PRO A 148 -9.81 -17.78 -8.18
CA PRO A 148 -8.61 -17.87 -7.35
C PRO A 148 -7.69 -16.66 -7.54
N ILE A 149 -7.10 -16.16 -6.46
CA ILE A 149 -6.26 -14.96 -6.50
C ILE A 149 -5.03 -15.15 -7.40
N GLU A 150 -4.48 -16.36 -7.46
CA GLU A 150 -3.35 -16.72 -8.31
C GLU A 150 -3.68 -16.47 -9.79
N LYS A 151 -4.87 -16.87 -10.25
CA LYS A 151 -5.32 -16.63 -11.62
C LYS A 151 -5.45 -15.14 -11.92
N VAL A 152 -5.92 -14.34 -10.96
CA VAL A 152 -6.01 -12.88 -11.12
C VAL A 152 -4.62 -12.25 -11.23
N ILE A 153 -3.68 -12.67 -10.38
CA ILE A 153 -2.29 -12.19 -10.41
C ILE A 153 -1.62 -12.55 -11.74
N GLU A 154 -1.77 -13.79 -12.20
CA GLU A 154 -1.22 -14.26 -13.47
C GLU A 154 -1.80 -13.49 -14.66
N ALA A 155 -3.13 -13.29 -14.70
CA ALA A 155 -3.76 -12.54 -15.77
C ALA A 155 -3.33 -11.07 -15.80
N LEU A 156 -3.24 -10.41 -14.63
CA LEU A 156 -2.71 -9.04 -14.54
C LEU A 156 -1.29 -8.94 -15.07
N ARG A 157 -0.42 -9.89 -14.72
CA ARG A 157 0.96 -9.98 -15.22
C ARG A 157 1.00 -10.24 -16.73
N GLY A 158 0.12 -11.11 -17.24
CA GLY A 158 -0.02 -11.38 -18.67
C GLY A 158 -0.45 -10.15 -19.48
N MET A 159 -1.18 -9.23 -18.87
CA MET A 159 -1.55 -7.93 -19.46
C MET A 159 -0.44 -6.86 -19.34
N GLY A 160 0.70 -7.19 -18.72
CA GLY A 160 1.82 -6.27 -18.52
C GLY A 160 1.75 -5.40 -17.26
N PHE A 161 0.77 -5.64 -16.38
CA PHE A 161 0.70 -4.94 -15.09
C PHE A 161 1.54 -5.66 -14.03
N SER A 162 2.07 -4.89 -13.09
CA SER A 162 2.63 -5.42 -11.87
C SER A 162 1.50 -5.97 -10.97
N ALA A 163 1.71 -7.14 -10.36
CA ALA A 163 0.75 -7.72 -9.44
C ALA A 163 1.47 -8.50 -8.34
N PHE A 164 1.14 -8.18 -7.09
CA PHE A 164 1.75 -8.75 -5.89
C PHE A 164 0.69 -9.14 -4.88
N ARG A 165 0.97 -10.17 -4.09
CA ARG A 165 0.19 -10.45 -2.87
C ARG A 165 0.43 -9.34 -1.83
N THR A 166 -0.37 -9.33 -0.78
CA THR A 166 -0.19 -8.41 0.34
C THR A 166 -0.38 -9.08 1.69
N HIS A 167 0.52 -8.80 2.64
CA HIS A 167 0.51 -9.32 4.01
C HIS A 167 -0.73 -8.86 4.78
N PHE A 168 -1.36 -7.76 4.33
CA PHE A 168 -2.63 -7.30 4.87
C PHE A 168 -3.78 -8.30 4.67
N SER A 169 -3.78 -9.08 3.59
CA SER A 169 -4.89 -10.00 3.26
C SER A 169 -4.53 -10.97 2.13
N ALA A 170 -4.79 -12.26 2.35
CA ALA A 170 -4.55 -13.32 1.37
C ALA A 170 -5.42 -13.21 0.11
N ILE A 171 -6.56 -12.50 0.18
CA ILE A 171 -7.52 -12.32 -0.92
C ILE A 171 -7.36 -10.95 -1.60
N SER A 172 -6.20 -10.31 -1.42
CA SER A 172 -5.93 -8.96 -1.90
C SER A 172 -4.70 -8.88 -2.80
N VAL A 173 -4.75 -8.00 -3.80
CA VAL A 173 -3.66 -7.77 -4.76
C VAL A 173 -3.20 -6.31 -4.73
N LYS A 174 -1.89 -6.09 -4.76
CA LYS A 174 -1.30 -4.79 -5.10
C LYS A 174 -0.97 -4.79 -6.58
N THR A 175 -1.45 -3.79 -7.31
CA THR A 175 -1.24 -3.66 -8.75
C THR A 175 -1.31 -2.21 -9.18
N ASP A 176 -0.59 -1.89 -10.25
CA ASP A 176 -0.62 -0.62 -10.97
C ASP A 176 -1.72 -0.60 -12.05
N ALA A 177 -2.45 -1.71 -12.22
CA ALA A 177 -3.63 -1.76 -13.08
C ALA A 177 -4.70 -0.76 -12.59
N PRO A 178 -5.28 0.04 -13.51
CA PRO A 178 -6.43 0.88 -13.18
C PRO A 178 -7.60 0.04 -12.65
N PRO A 179 -8.39 0.56 -11.68
CA PRO A 179 -9.50 -0.17 -11.07
C PRO A 179 -10.53 -0.64 -12.09
N MET A 180 -10.79 0.17 -13.12
CA MET A 180 -11.70 -0.19 -14.22
C MET A 180 -11.18 -1.36 -15.07
N LYS A 181 -9.86 -1.45 -15.27
CA LYS A 181 -9.24 -2.60 -15.97
C LYS A 181 -9.33 -3.86 -15.12
N LEU A 182 -9.11 -3.75 -13.80
CA LEU A 182 -9.30 -4.88 -12.90
C LEU A 182 -10.76 -5.36 -12.86
N LEU A 183 -11.74 -4.45 -12.81
CA LEU A 183 -13.16 -4.82 -12.91
C LEU A 183 -13.51 -5.51 -14.23
N ALA A 184 -12.95 -5.04 -15.35
CA ALA A 184 -13.16 -5.65 -16.66
C ALA A 184 -12.56 -7.06 -16.71
N LEU A 185 -11.31 -7.22 -16.27
CA LEU A 185 -10.63 -8.51 -16.19
C LEU A 185 -11.44 -9.53 -15.37
N LEU A 186 -12.01 -9.12 -14.23
CA LEU A 186 -12.81 -10.02 -13.40
C LEU A 186 -14.08 -10.54 -14.10
N ARG A 187 -14.60 -9.81 -15.09
CA ARG A 187 -15.76 -10.25 -15.89
C ARG A 187 -15.40 -11.27 -16.96
N GLU A 188 -14.14 -11.37 -17.34
CA GLU A 188 -13.65 -12.35 -18.33
C GLU A 188 -13.47 -13.76 -17.74
N PHE A 189 -13.45 -13.89 -16.41
CA PHE A 189 -13.37 -15.19 -15.73
C PHE A 189 -14.71 -15.92 -15.61
N VAL A 190 -15.80 -15.35 -16.16
CA VAL A 190 -17.16 -15.90 -16.11
C VAL A 190 -17.49 -16.66 -17.38
#